data_AF-A0A650A6R6-F1
#
_entry.id   AF-A0A650A6R6-F1
#
_cell.length_a   1.000
_cell.length_b   1.000
_cell.length_c   1.000
_cell.angle_alpha   90.00
_cell.angle_beta   90.00
_cell.angle_gamma   90.00
#
_symmetry.space_group_name_H-M   'P 1'
#
loop_
_entity.id
_entity.type
_entity.pdbx_description
1 polymer ?
#
loop_
_entity_poly.entity_id
_entity_poly.type
_entity_poly.pdbx_seq_one_letter_code
_entity_poly.pdbx_strand_id
1 'polypeptide(L)'
;MNRQGLMITLLLVIGVLGGCSGDLEWTISADVDDQRETAEGIQINGSVSLGGLYTDQLRIENVTVCALDQSGEWMDRATIGTFTDDRPPTNFTLTVSQQPERIVLGYGEIETDGEGAFQGLKMIEGGANQSFYQDGPRCDGS
;
A
#
# COMPACT_ATOMS: atom_id res chain seq x y z
N MET A 1 -44.71 -1.19 55.45
CA MET A 1 -43.52 -1.97 55.87
C MET A 1 -43.52 -3.30 55.13
N ASN A 2 -42.32 -3.75 54.72
CA ASN A 2 -41.96 -5.00 54.00
C ASN A 2 -41.98 -4.88 52.47
N ARG A 3 -40.89 -4.42 51.84
CA ARG A 3 -39.59 -5.07 51.52
C ARG A 3 -39.65 -5.83 50.18
N GLN A 4 -39.25 -5.10 49.14
CA GLN A 4 -38.80 -5.62 47.85
C GLN A 4 -37.48 -6.36 48.03
N GLY A 5 -37.31 -7.46 47.30
CA GLY A 5 -36.06 -8.18 47.15
C GLY A 5 -36.06 -8.87 45.80
N LEU A 6 -35.83 -8.10 44.73
CA LEU A 6 -35.64 -8.62 43.38
C LEU A 6 -34.15 -9.01 43.25
N MET A 7 -33.88 -10.30 43.16
CA MET A 7 -32.54 -10.86 42.96
C MET A 7 -32.18 -10.72 41.47
N ILE A 8 -31.25 -9.83 41.13
CA ILE A 8 -30.71 -9.72 39.77
C ILE A 8 -29.45 -10.58 39.70
N THR A 9 -29.56 -11.69 38.98
CA THR A 9 -28.46 -12.59 38.64
C THR A 9 -27.54 -11.92 37.62
N LEU A 10 -26.31 -11.61 38.03
CA LEU A 10 -25.26 -11.08 37.18
C LEU A 10 -24.67 -12.21 36.33
N LEU A 11 -25.06 -12.31 35.06
CA LEU A 11 -24.40 -13.15 34.06
C LEU A 11 -23.14 -12.41 33.59
N LEU A 12 -21.98 -12.82 34.12
CA LEU A 12 -20.67 -12.38 33.64
C LEU A 12 -20.34 -13.14 32.36
N VAL A 13 -20.67 -12.57 31.20
CA VAL A 13 -20.19 -13.03 29.90
C VAL A 13 -18.75 -12.54 29.76
N ILE A 14 -17.78 -13.40 30.04
CA ILE A 14 -16.38 -13.19 29.61
C ILE A 14 -16.36 -13.46 28.11
N GLY A 15 -16.68 -12.42 27.33
CA GLY A 15 -16.48 -12.40 25.90
C GLY A 15 -15.00 -12.24 25.59
N VAL A 16 -14.40 -13.30 25.07
CA VAL A 16 -13.11 -13.28 24.39
C VAL A 16 -13.26 -12.40 23.15
N LEU A 17 -12.66 -11.22 23.16
CA LEU A 17 -12.35 -10.41 21.98
C LEU A 17 -10.82 -10.23 22.06
N GLY A 18 -9.99 -10.83 21.22
CA GLY A 18 -10.10 -10.91 19.78
C GLY A 18 -9.07 -9.93 19.22
N GLY A 19 -7.88 -10.43 18.90
CA GLY A 19 -6.85 -9.80 18.06
C GLY A 19 -6.34 -8.42 18.49
N CYS A 20 -5.10 -8.34 18.95
CA CYS A 20 -4.32 -7.13 18.75
C CYS A 20 -4.18 -6.94 17.24
N SER A 21 -5.06 -6.15 16.63
CA SER A 21 -4.74 -5.50 15.37
C SER A 21 -3.67 -4.46 15.71
N GLY A 22 -2.42 -4.74 15.40
CA GLY A 22 -1.42 -3.68 15.32
C GLY A 22 -1.93 -2.68 14.30
N ASP A 23 -2.28 -1.48 14.74
CA ASP A 23 -2.62 -0.42 13.81
C ASP A 23 -1.36 -0.13 12.99
N LEU A 24 -1.46 -0.23 11.65
CA LEU A 24 -0.35 0.11 10.77
C LEU A 24 0.03 1.58 11.03
N GLU A 25 1.27 1.80 11.41
CA GLU A 25 1.76 3.14 11.73
C GLU A 25 1.99 3.91 10.44
N TRP A 26 2.57 3.27 9.43
CA TRP A 26 2.84 3.91 8.14
C TRP A 26 2.39 3.06 6.95
N THR A 27 2.16 3.72 5.81
CA THR A 27 1.85 3.07 4.54
C THR A 27 2.55 3.80 3.41
N ILE A 28 3.24 3.07 2.53
CA ILE A 28 3.69 3.59 1.24
C ILE A 28 2.68 3.14 0.18
N SER A 29 2.09 4.10 -0.52
CA SER A 29 1.05 3.84 -1.53
C SER A 29 1.48 4.37 -2.88
N ALA A 30 1.25 3.59 -3.92
CA ALA A 30 1.28 4.07 -5.29
C ALA A 30 -0.12 4.47 -5.73
N ASP A 31 -0.24 5.64 -6.33
CA ASP A 31 -1.46 6.18 -6.92
C ASP A 31 -1.22 6.50 -8.40
N VAL A 32 -2.25 6.37 -9.23
CA VAL A 32 -2.21 6.72 -10.65
C VAL A 32 -3.11 7.93 -10.87
N ASP A 33 -2.52 9.01 -11.36
CA ASP A 33 -3.17 10.30 -11.56
C ASP A 33 -3.75 10.42 -12.98
N ASP A 34 -3.01 9.92 -13.97
CA ASP A 34 -3.36 10.05 -15.40
C ASP A 34 -2.87 8.82 -16.19
N GLN A 35 -3.69 8.38 -17.13
CA GLN A 35 -3.32 7.35 -18.12
C GLN A 35 -3.71 7.84 -19.50
N ARG A 36 -2.76 7.82 -20.43
CA ARG A 36 -3.01 8.24 -21.81
C ARG A 36 -2.29 7.37 -22.83
N GLU A 37 -2.97 7.08 -23.93
CA GLU A 37 -2.34 6.48 -25.09
C GLU A 37 -1.49 7.50 -25.84
N THR A 38 -0.29 7.09 -26.21
CA THR A 38 0.71 7.85 -26.97
C THR A 38 1.20 7.01 -28.14
N ALA A 39 2.04 7.60 -29.01
CA ALA A 39 2.68 6.85 -30.09
C ALA A 39 3.64 5.75 -29.59
N GLU A 40 4.11 5.85 -28.34
CA GLU A 40 5.08 4.92 -27.74
C GLU A 40 4.40 3.82 -26.90
N GLY A 41 3.09 3.93 -26.66
CA GLY A 41 2.31 3.05 -25.80
C GLY A 41 1.41 3.83 -24.83
N ILE A 42 0.96 3.17 -23.77
CA ILE A 42 0.20 3.78 -22.70
C ILE A 42 1.18 4.39 -21.70
N GLN A 43 1.12 5.71 -21.56
CA GLN A 43 1.85 6.44 -20.54
C GLN A 43 1.00 6.50 -19.28
N ILE A 44 1.55 6.02 -18.16
CA ILE A 44 0.92 6.00 -16.84
C ILE A 44 1.71 6.97 -15.97
N ASN A 45 1.04 8.02 -15.50
CA ASN A 45 1.60 9.00 -14.58
C ASN A 45 0.94 8.85 -13.22
N GLY A 46 1.74 8.90 -12.17
CA GLY A 46 1.25 8.73 -10.82
C GLY A 46 2.23 9.25 -9.79
N SER A 47 1.94 8.94 -8.53
CA SER A 47 2.81 9.31 -7.42
C SER A 47 2.93 8.16 -6.42
N VAL A 48 4.06 8.15 -5.70
CA VAL A 48 4.24 7.35 -4.51
C VAL A 48 4.22 8.28 -3.32
N SER A 49 3.43 7.95 -2.30
CA SER A 49 3.27 8.75 -1.09
C SER A 49 3.43 7.92 0.17
N LEU A 50 3.89 8.59 1.23
CA LEU A 50 3.92 8.08 2.59
C LEU A 50 2.70 8.63 3.34
N GLY A 51 1.91 7.74 3.93
CA GLY A 51 0.79 8.07 4.79
C GLY A 51 0.91 7.43 6.17
N GLY A 52 0.10 7.88 7.12
CA GLY A 52 0.05 7.38 8.49
C GLY A 52 0.80 8.24 9.51
N LEU A 53 1.04 7.67 10.68
CA LEU A 53 1.85 8.21 11.76
C LEU A 53 3.23 7.52 11.72
N TYR A 54 4.24 8.23 11.25
CA TYR A 54 5.61 7.70 11.20
C TYR A 54 6.45 8.32 12.32
N THR A 55 7.37 7.52 12.86
CA THR A 55 8.42 8.00 13.76
C THR A 55 9.57 8.58 12.94
N ASP A 56 10.39 9.45 13.54
CA ASP A 56 11.53 10.15 12.90
C ASP A 56 12.68 9.23 12.42
N GLN A 57 12.41 7.93 12.21
CA GLN A 57 13.37 6.89 11.86
C GLN A 57 12.97 6.07 10.63
N LEU A 58 11.85 6.38 9.97
CA LEU A 58 11.45 5.64 8.78
C LEU A 58 12.42 5.91 7.63
N ARG A 59 13.08 4.85 7.14
CA ARG A 59 13.88 4.89 5.93
C ARG A 59 13.65 3.62 5.12
N ILE A 60 13.28 3.78 3.85
CA ILE A 60 13.02 2.67 2.92
C ILE A 60 13.91 2.88 1.70
N GLU A 61 14.84 1.98 1.46
CA GLU A 61 15.79 2.12 0.36
C GLU A 61 15.24 1.61 -0.97
N ASN A 62 15.77 2.14 -2.07
CA ASN A 62 15.55 1.62 -3.42
C ASN A 62 14.07 1.43 -3.79
N VAL A 63 13.20 2.36 -3.38
CA VAL A 63 11.79 2.31 -3.76
C VAL A 63 11.68 2.41 -5.27
N THR A 64 10.91 1.50 -5.85
CA THR A 64 10.63 1.41 -7.29
C THR A 64 9.15 1.17 -7.50
N VAL A 65 8.63 1.60 -8.65
CA VAL A 65 7.27 1.31 -9.10
C VAL A 65 7.39 0.47 -10.36
N CYS A 66 6.63 -0.62 -10.45
CA CYS A 66 6.59 -1.46 -11.65
C CYS A 66 5.18 -1.67 -12.15
N ALA A 67 5.05 -1.68 -13.47
CA ALA A 67 3.88 -2.19 -14.15
C ALA A 67 4.07 -3.68 -14.44
N LEU A 68 3.09 -4.49 -14.03
CA LEU A 68 3.04 -5.93 -14.26
C LEU A 68 1.92 -6.28 -15.23
N ASP A 69 2.17 -7.24 -16.11
CA ASP A 69 1.13 -7.85 -16.92
C ASP A 69 0.35 -8.94 -16.15
N GLN A 70 -0.57 -9.64 -16.83
CA GLN A 70 -1.40 -10.70 -16.25
C GLN A 70 -0.61 -11.94 -15.82
N SER A 71 0.58 -12.15 -16.38
CA SER A 71 1.47 -13.25 -16.00
C SER A 71 2.34 -12.89 -14.79
N GLY A 72 2.35 -11.60 -14.41
CA GLY A 72 3.23 -11.06 -13.38
C GLY A 72 4.61 -10.65 -13.91
N GLU A 73 4.80 -10.66 -15.23
CA GLU A 73 6.03 -10.18 -15.88
C GLU A 73 6.05 -8.65 -15.93
N TRP A 74 7.25 -8.09 -15.93
CA TRP A 74 7.43 -6.65 -15.91
C TRP A 74 7.28 -6.07 -17.30
N MET A 75 6.50 -5.00 -17.34
CA MET A 75 6.32 -4.23 -18.56
C MET A 75 7.22 -3.01 -18.57
N ASP A 76 7.32 -2.32 -17.44
CA ASP A 76 8.18 -1.16 -17.24
C ASP A 76 8.41 -0.90 -15.73
N ARG A 77 9.42 -0.10 -15.40
CA ARG A 77 9.74 0.31 -14.03
C ARG A 77 10.27 1.74 -13.92
N ALA A 78 9.94 2.39 -12.82
CA ALA A 78 10.45 3.70 -12.44
C ALA A 78 11.15 3.61 -11.08
N THR A 79 12.34 4.21 -10.97
CA THR A 79 13.05 4.31 -9.68
C THR A 79 12.65 5.58 -8.96
N ILE A 80 12.23 5.43 -7.71
CA ILE A 80 11.83 6.52 -6.81
C ILE A 80 12.99 6.90 -5.89
N GLY A 81 13.79 5.89 -5.46
CA GLY A 81 14.92 6.07 -4.56
C GLY A 81 14.54 5.87 -3.09
N THR A 82 15.26 6.52 -2.17
CA THR A 82 15.08 6.31 -0.72
C THR A 82 13.92 7.14 -0.17
N PHE A 83 12.92 6.49 0.43
CA PHE A 83 11.85 7.17 1.17
C PHE A 83 12.26 7.41 2.62
N THR A 84 12.04 8.63 3.11
CA THR A 84 12.21 9.04 4.51
C THR A 84 10.91 9.64 5.04
N ASP A 85 10.79 9.76 6.35
CA ASP A 85 9.66 10.33 7.09
C ASP A 85 9.26 11.76 6.64
N ASP A 86 10.21 12.55 6.16
CA ASP A 86 9.99 13.91 5.68
C ASP A 86 9.76 14.01 4.16
N ARG A 87 9.80 12.88 3.44
CA ARG A 87 9.82 12.89 1.99
C ARG A 87 8.44 13.26 1.40
N PRO A 88 8.33 14.29 0.54
CA PRO A 88 7.09 14.58 -0.14
C PRO A 88 6.73 13.49 -1.16
N PRO A 89 5.45 13.41 -1.58
CA PRO A 89 5.05 12.51 -2.66
C PRO A 89 5.95 12.68 -3.88
N THR A 90 6.37 11.55 -4.46
CA THR A 90 7.29 11.53 -5.60
C THR A 90 6.56 10.99 -6.82
N ASN A 91 6.59 11.74 -7.91
CA ASN A 91 5.94 11.35 -9.15
C ASN A 91 6.73 10.27 -9.88
N PHE A 92 6.00 9.40 -10.58
CA PHE A 92 6.57 8.44 -11.53
C PHE A 92 5.85 8.51 -12.87
N THR A 93 6.56 8.05 -13.90
CA THR A 93 6.02 7.82 -15.23
C THR A 93 6.47 6.45 -15.70
N LEU A 94 5.53 5.67 -16.22
CA LEU A 94 5.76 4.38 -16.87
C LEU A 94 5.23 4.44 -18.30
N THR A 95 5.87 3.74 -19.22
CA THR A 95 5.41 3.60 -20.60
C THR A 95 5.31 2.13 -20.96
N VAL A 96 4.10 1.65 -21.19
CA VAL A 96 3.80 0.23 -21.40
C VAL A 96 3.06 0.00 -22.71
N SER A 97 3.29 -1.15 -23.35
CA SER A 97 2.70 -1.45 -24.67
C SER A 97 1.20 -1.79 -24.62
N GLN A 98 0.67 -2.11 -23.44
CA GLN A 98 -0.74 -2.46 -23.19
C GLN A 98 -1.10 -2.15 -21.73
N GLN A 99 -2.39 -2.20 -21.38
CA GLN A 99 -2.83 -1.91 -20.01
C GLN A 99 -2.22 -2.96 -19.05
N PRO A 100 -1.52 -2.54 -17.98
CA PRO A 100 -0.99 -3.48 -17.01
C PRO A 100 -2.12 -4.07 -16.18
N GLU A 101 -1.90 -5.26 -15.62
CA GLU A 101 -2.83 -5.81 -14.62
C GLU A 101 -2.64 -5.10 -13.27
N ARG A 102 -1.39 -4.80 -12.92
CA ARG A 102 -1.03 -4.26 -11.61
C ARG A 102 0.08 -3.22 -11.69
N ILE A 103 0.01 -2.25 -10.79
CA ILE A 103 1.12 -1.39 -10.41
C ILE A 103 1.55 -1.81 -9.01
N VAL A 104 2.84 -2.09 -8.83
CA VAL A 104 3.38 -2.59 -7.56
C VAL A 104 4.62 -1.82 -7.15
N LEU A 105 4.92 -1.86 -5.86
CA LEU A 105 6.10 -1.26 -5.26
C LEU A 105 7.19 -2.32 -5.03
N GLY A 106 8.41 -2.00 -5.43
CA GLY A 106 9.63 -2.64 -4.95
C GLY A 106 10.36 -1.77 -3.97
N TYR A 107 11.15 -2.40 -3.10
CA TYR A 107 11.91 -1.72 -2.06
C TYR A 107 13.01 -2.64 -1.55
N GLY A 108 14.09 -2.04 -1.07
CA GLY A 108 15.20 -2.72 -0.43
C GLY A 108 15.04 -2.76 1.08
N GLU A 109 16.12 -2.41 1.79
CA GLU A 109 16.15 -2.38 3.25
C GLU A 109 15.15 -1.38 3.83
N ILE A 110 14.51 -1.77 4.93
CA ILE A 110 13.57 -0.95 5.69
C ILE A 110 14.13 -0.78 7.09
N GLU A 111 14.39 0.46 7.47
CA GLU A 111 14.69 0.89 8.84
C GLU A 111 13.43 1.57 9.39
N THR A 112 12.84 1.02 10.45
CA THR A 112 11.62 1.53 11.09
C THR A 112 11.51 1.01 12.51
N ASP A 113 10.94 1.82 13.40
CA ASP A 113 10.55 1.39 14.76
C ASP A 113 9.12 0.80 14.81
N GLY A 114 8.37 0.93 13.71
CA GLY A 114 6.94 0.62 13.63
C GLY A 114 6.55 -0.32 12.49
N GLU A 115 5.39 -0.95 12.63
CA GLU A 115 4.79 -1.79 11.60
C GLU A 115 4.18 -0.92 10.49
N GLY A 116 4.44 -1.28 9.24
CA GLY A 116 3.82 -0.62 8.10
C GLY A 116 3.65 -1.52 6.90
N ALA A 117 3.04 -0.96 5.87
CA ALA A 117 2.63 -1.73 4.71
C ALA A 117 2.87 -0.98 3.40
N PHE A 118 2.89 -1.75 2.31
CA PHE A 118 2.98 -1.23 0.96
C PHE A 118 1.68 -1.50 0.23
N GLN A 119 1.12 -0.49 -0.42
CA GLN A 119 -0.09 -0.60 -1.22
C GLN A 119 0.22 -0.43 -2.70
N GLY A 120 -0.08 -1.49 -3.46
CA GLY A 120 -0.10 -1.46 -4.92
C GLY A 120 -1.51 -1.21 -5.45
N LEU A 121 -1.62 -1.17 -6.77
CA LEU A 121 -2.88 -1.00 -7.48
C LEU A 121 -3.12 -2.19 -8.40
N LYS A 122 -4.36 -2.68 -8.41
CA LYS A 122 -4.88 -3.56 -9.44
C LYS A 122 -5.72 -2.75 -10.41
N MET A 123 -5.40 -2.81 -11.69
CA MET A 123 -6.23 -2.22 -12.74
C MET A 123 -7.51 -3.05 -12.89
N ILE A 124 -8.66 -2.40 -12.87
CA ILE A 124 -9.96 -3.05 -13.06
C ILE A 124 -10.63 -2.52 -14.34
N GLU A 125 -11.64 -3.26 -14.81
CA GLU A 125 -12.38 -2.88 -16.01
C GLU A 125 -12.95 -1.46 -15.89
N GLY A 126 -12.90 -0.70 -16.99
CA GLY A 126 -13.34 0.69 -17.03
C GLY A 126 -12.28 1.71 -16.62
N GLY A 127 -11.02 1.29 -16.44
CA GLY A 127 -9.89 2.20 -16.17
C GLY A 127 -9.81 2.70 -14.73
N ALA A 128 -10.59 2.11 -13.83
CA ALA A 128 -10.48 2.34 -12.40
C ALA A 128 -9.35 1.48 -11.79
N ASN A 129 -8.90 1.87 -10.60
CA ASN A 129 -7.84 1.18 -9.87
C ASN A 129 -8.37 0.75 -8.50
N GLN A 130 -7.97 -0.43 -8.04
CA GLN A 130 -8.25 -0.92 -6.71
C GLN A 130 -6.94 -1.09 -5.94
N SER A 131 -6.82 -0.40 -4.80
CA SER A 131 -5.68 -0.56 -3.89
C SER A 131 -5.68 -1.94 -3.23
N PHE A 132 -4.49 -2.51 -3.03
CA PHE A 132 -4.31 -3.75 -2.27
C PHE A 132 -2.99 -3.72 -1.49
N TYR A 133 -2.95 -4.39 -0.34
CA TYR A 133 -1.71 -4.54 0.43
C TYR A 133 -0.81 -5.62 -0.18
N GLN A 134 0.47 -5.29 -0.31
CA GLN A 134 1.48 -6.21 -0.81
C GLN A 134 2.10 -7.03 0.33
N ASP A 135 2.26 -8.33 0.11
CA ASP A 135 2.90 -9.24 1.09
C ASP A 135 4.44 -9.13 1.13
N GLY A 136 5.05 -8.30 0.27
CA GLY A 136 6.50 -8.17 0.17
C GLY A 136 6.96 -7.28 -1.01
N PRO A 137 8.29 -7.05 -1.13
CA PRO A 137 8.84 -6.29 -2.24
C PRO A 137 8.51 -7.00 -3.55
N ARG A 138 8.05 -6.22 -4.51
CA ARG A 138 7.94 -6.62 -5.91
C ARG A 138 9.05 -5.89 -6.67
N CYS A 139 9.10 -6.00 -7.99
CA CYS A 139 10.18 -5.37 -8.76
C CYS A 139 11.60 -5.92 -8.49
N ASP A 140 11.73 -7.10 -7.88
CA ASP A 140 13.00 -7.84 -7.79
C ASP A 140 13.13 -8.83 -8.96
N GLY A 141 14.06 -8.55 -9.87
CA GLY A 141 14.13 -9.16 -11.19
C GLY A 141 15.20 -8.48 -12.03
N SER A 142 16.39 -9.06 -12.01
CA SER A 142 17.38 -8.91 -13.07
C SER A 142 17.00 -9.78 -14.26
#